data_AF-A0A7I7LK37-F1
#
_entry.id   AF-A0A7I7LK37-F1
#
_cell.length_a   1.000
_cell.length_b   1.000
_cell.length_c   1.000
_cell.angle_alpha   90.00
_cell.angle_beta   90.00
_cell.angle_gamma   90.00
#
_symmetry.space_group_name_H-M   'P 1'
#
loop_
_entity.id
_entity.type
_entity.pdbx_description
1 polymer ?
#
loop_
_entity_poly.entity_id
_entity_poly.type
_entity_poly.pdbx_seq_one_letter_code
_entity_poly.pdbx_strand_id
1 'polypeptide(L)'
;MQVYLTGNLGSAQANESVDAVRDVVEHTQAPPGIKAYVTGAAPLIADQFEVGSKGNAKVTTITVGVIAVMLFFVYRSVLTTLLVLLTVLIEMAAARGIVAVLGNAGIIGLSTYATNLLTLLVIAAGTDYAIFVVGRYQEARSAGEERDTAFYTMFRGTAHVVLGSGLTVAGAVACLSFTRLPYFHSLGIPAALGILVALLAALTLGPAVLTLGSAVGVFEPKRAMRTRGWRRIGTAIVRWPGPVLVVACASLALVGLLALPGYKTSYDTRPYMPSSAAANVGYAAAERHFSRSRLEPELLMIETDHDLRNPADMLILDRVAKAVFHVPGIAQVQSITRPLGTPLDHSSLAFQMSAQSANQIENLTYQRDRANDLLKQAGELSTTIDLLNKQYALQQELAATTHGEAENFHDTIATMKELRDKIANFDDFFRPIRSYFYWDSIGRSIVMTSRSALRCGRSMTRSTGSTSSHRNSRTSRRPWTGSTRCSPNWWA
;
A
#
# COMPACT_ATOMS: atom_id res chain seq x y z
N MET A 1 4.59 1.22 -20.71
CA MET A 1 3.71 0.16 -20.16
C MET A 1 4.41 -0.40 -18.94
N GLN A 2 3.74 -0.48 -17.79
CA GLN A 2 4.28 -1.16 -16.61
C GLN A 2 3.74 -2.58 -16.60
N VAL A 3 4.63 -3.57 -16.45
CA VAL A 3 4.29 -4.98 -16.43
C VAL A 3 4.74 -5.54 -15.09
N TYR A 4 3.84 -6.23 -14.39
CA TYR A 4 4.16 -6.93 -13.16
C TYR A 4 4.66 -8.33 -13.49
N LEU A 5 5.94 -8.59 -13.21
CA LEU A 5 6.58 -9.86 -13.48
C LEU A 5 6.38 -10.83 -12.31
N THR A 6 6.38 -12.13 -12.61
CA THR A 6 6.28 -13.17 -11.58
C THR A 6 7.64 -13.44 -10.95
N GLY A 7 7.66 -13.69 -9.64
CA GLY A 7 8.87 -14.02 -8.88
C GLY A 7 9.43 -12.84 -8.09
N ASN A 8 10.10 -13.15 -6.97
CA ASN A 8 10.76 -12.14 -6.15
C ASN A 8 11.99 -11.59 -6.87
N LEU A 9 12.23 -10.28 -6.76
CA LEU A 9 13.39 -9.62 -7.36
C LEU A 9 14.69 -10.36 -7.01
N GLY A 10 15.42 -10.77 -8.05
CA GLY A 10 16.68 -11.50 -7.94
C GLY A 10 16.58 -13.01 -7.72
N SER A 11 15.38 -13.59 -7.82
CA SER A 11 15.19 -15.03 -7.98
C SER A 11 15.37 -15.46 -9.44
N ALA A 12 15.66 -16.75 -9.66
CA ALA A 12 15.74 -17.32 -11.02
C ALA A 12 14.45 -17.10 -11.82
N GLN A 13 13.29 -17.31 -11.17
CA GLN A 13 11.97 -17.10 -11.79
C GLN A 13 11.74 -15.65 -12.24
N ALA A 14 12.23 -14.67 -11.46
CA ALA A 14 12.13 -13.27 -11.85
C ALA A 14 13.01 -12.94 -13.07
N ASN A 15 14.21 -13.53 -13.16
CA ASN A 15 15.08 -13.37 -14.32
C ASN A 15 14.46 -14.01 -15.56
N GLU A 16 13.93 -15.24 -15.45
CA GLU A 16 13.21 -15.91 -16.55
C GLU A 16 12.00 -15.08 -17.03
N SER A 17 11.28 -14.44 -16.10
CA SER A 17 10.16 -13.56 -16.46
C SER A 17 10.61 -12.30 -17.20
N VAL A 18 11.77 -11.74 -16.83
CA VAL A 18 12.38 -10.61 -17.56
C VAL A 18 12.79 -11.04 -18.97
N ASP A 19 13.46 -12.19 -19.08
CA ASP A 19 13.93 -12.73 -20.35
C ASP A 19 12.77 -13.04 -21.29
N ALA A 20 11.68 -13.63 -20.79
CA ALA A 20 10.46 -13.85 -21.57
C ALA A 20 9.87 -12.54 -22.11
N VAL A 21 9.87 -11.46 -21.32
CA VAL A 21 9.39 -10.15 -21.79
C VAL A 21 10.34 -9.57 -22.84
N ARG A 22 11.66 -9.74 -22.69
CA ARG A 22 12.65 -9.31 -23.68
C ARG A 22 12.46 -10.05 -25.00
N ASP A 23 12.29 -11.36 -24.94
CA ASP A 23 12.05 -12.19 -26.11
C ASP A 23 10.79 -11.74 -26.86
N VAL A 24 9.69 -11.48 -26.15
CA VAL A 24 8.47 -10.95 -26.75
C VAL A 24 8.72 -9.59 -27.41
N VAL A 25 9.44 -8.69 -26.75
CA VAL A 25 9.74 -7.35 -27.30
C VAL A 25 10.66 -7.42 -28.51
N GLU A 26 11.61 -8.35 -28.55
CA GLU A 26 12.54 -8.52 -29.66
C GLU A 26 11.88 -9.18 -30.89
N HIS A 27 10.99 -10.14 -30.66
CA HIS A 27 10.27 -10.84 -31.74
C HIS A 27 9.02 -10.10 -32.24
N THR A 28 8.53 -9.11 -31.49
CA THR A 28 7.42 -8.26 -31.93
C THR A 28 7.95 -7.11 -32.77
N GLN A 29 7.62 -7.10 -34.07
CA GLN A 29 8.01 -5.99 -34.96
C GLN A 29 7.43 -4.66 -34.46
N ALA A 30 8.30 -3.77 -34.00
CA ALA A 30 7.91 -2.40 -33.68
C ALA A 30 7.57 -1.63 -34.96
N PRO A 31 6.61 -0.68 -34.92
CA PRO A 31 6.36 0.22 -36.04
C PRO A 31 7.66 0.95 -36.45
N PRO A 32 7.82 1.29 -37.74
CA PRO A 32 9.04 1.92 -38.23
C PRO A 32 9.35 3.21 -37.47
N GLY A 33 10.59 3.32 -36.96
CA GLY A 33 11.06 4.45 -36.17
C GLY A 33 10.88 4.30 -34.65
N ILE A 34 10.21 3.25 -34.17
CA ILE A 34 10.03 2.98 -32.74
C ILE A 34 11.02 1.92 -32.27
N LYS A 35 11.76 2.23 -31.20
CA LYS A 35 12.60 1.26 -30.47
C LYS A 35 12.00 1.02 -29.09
N ALA A 36 11.75 -0.24 -28.76
CA ALA A 36 11.29 -0.65 -27.44
C ALA A 36 12.48 -1.08 -26.58
N TYR A 37 12.47 -0.71 -25.31
CA TYR A 37 13.48 -1.08 -24.33
C TYR A 37 12.80 -1.61 -23.07
N VAL A 38 13.35 -2.70 -22.51
CA VAL A 38 12.87 -3.30 -21.26
C VAL A 38 13.78 -2.82 -20.11
N THR A 39 13.21 -2.07 -19.16
CA THR A 39 13.94 -1.47 -18.05
C THR A 39 13.11 -1.43 -16.76
N GLY A 40 13.72 -1.01 -15.65
CA GLY A 40 13.15 -1.01 -14.30
C GLY A 40 13.95 -1.87 -13.32
N ALA A 41 13.49 -1.98 -12.08
CA ALA A 41 14.20 -2.70 -11.02
C ALA A 41 14.46 -4.18 -11.36
N ALA A 42 13.47 -4.90 -11.91
CA ALA A 42 13.64 -6.30 -12.26
C ALA A 42 14.64 -6.52 -13.41
N PRO A 43 14.53 -5.86 -14.58
CA PRO A 43 15.52 -5.97 -15.64
C PRO A 43 16.92 -5.49 -15.25
N LEU A 44 17.02 -4.48 -14.37
CA LEU A 44 18.30 -4.00 -13.85
C LEU A 44 19.01 -5.06 -13.02
N ILE A 45 18.27 -5.74 -12.12
CA ILE A 45 18.82 -6.82 -11.30
C ILE A 45 19.19 -8.03 -12.19
N ALA A 46 18.35 -8.40 -13.15
CA ALA A 46 18.63 -9.47 -14.11
C ALA A 46 19.91 -9.18 -14.92
N ASP A 47 20.05 -7.97 -15.47
CA ASP A 47 21.26 -7.55 -16.18
C ASP A 47 22.48 -7.54 -15.27
N GLN A 48 22.33 -7.14 -14.01
CA GLN A 48 23.43 -7.18 -13.05
C GLN A 48 23.92 -8.61 -12.82
N PHE A 49 23.02 -9.60 -12.79
CA PHE A 49 23.39 -11.01 -12.73
C PHE A 49 24.05 -11.51 -14.01
N GLU A 50 23.54 -11.14 -15.18
CA GLU A 50 24.10 -11.56 -16.47
C GLU A 50 25.50 -10.94 -16.71
N VAL A 51 25.61 -9.62 -16.53
CA VAL A 51 26.89 -8.89 -16.58
C VAL A 51 27.83 -9.40 -15.50
N GLY A 52 27.32 -9.67 -14.30
CA GLY A 52 28.09 -10.21 -13.18
C GLY A 52 28.66 -11.60 -13.48
N SER A 53 27.89 -12.49 -14.08
CA SER A 53 28.32 -13.86 -14.42
C SER A 53 29.34 -13.87 -15.56
N LYS A 54 29.09 -13.13 -16.65
CA LYS A 54 30.07 -12.91 -17.74
C LYS A 54 31.34 -12.24 -17.23
N GLY A 55 31.18 -11.27 -16.33
CA GLY A 55 32.26 -10.60 -15.62
C GLY A 55 33.10 -11.56 -14.78
N ASN A 56 32.47 -12.47 -14.03
CA ASN A 56 33.18 -13.44 -13.19
C ASN A 56 34.08 -14.37 -14.00
N ALA A 57 33.61 -14.90 -15.13
CA ALA A 57 34.44 -15.72 -16.02
C ALA A 57 35.68 -14.93 -16.51
N LYS A 58 35.46 -13.71 -16.99
CA LYS A 58 36.53 -12.82 -17.46
C LYS A 58 37.54 -12.48 -16.35
N VAL A 59 37.05 -12.10 -15.17
CA VAL A 59 37.87 -11.78 -14.00
C VAL A 59 38.65 -13.02 -13.56
N THR A 60 38.02 -14.20 -13.50
CA THR A 60 38.68 -15.45 -13.15
C THR A 60 39.82 -15.75 -14.13
N THR A 61 39.59 -15.64 -15.45
CA THR A 61 40.64 -15.86 -16.46
C THR A 61 41.78 -14.86 -16.35
N ILE A 62 41.49 -13.57 -16.14
CA ILE A 62 42.51 -12.54 -15.96
C ILE A 62 43.32 -12.81 -14.69
N THR A 63 42.66 -13.08 -13.56
CA THR A 63 43.30 -13.36 -12.28
C THR A 63 44.19 -14.60 -12.36
N VAL A 64 43.69 -15.69 -12.95
CA VAL A 64 44.47 -16.91 -13.21
C VAL A 64 45.68 -16.60 -14.09
N GLY A 65 45.51 -15.77 -15.13
CA GLY A 65 46.62 -15.33 -15.99
C GLY A 65 47.69 -14.54 -15.23
N VAL A 66 47.28 -13.59 -14.40
CA VAL A 66 48.18 -12.79 -13.56
C VAL A 66 48.93 -13.67 -12.55
N ILE A 67 48.21 -14.57 -11.88
CA ILE A 67 48.80 -15.54 -10.94
C ILE A 67 49.77 -16.47 -11.67
N ALA A 68 49.41 -16.98 -12.86
CA ALA A 68 50.29 -17.83 -13.65
C ALA A 68 51.59 -17.09 -14.04
N VAL A 69 51.51 -15.83 -14.46
CA VAL A 69 52.68 -15.00 -14.74
C VAL A 69 53.52 -14.79 -13.48
N MET A 70 52.89 -14.44 -12.36
CA MET A 70 53.57 -14.27 -11.07
C MET A 70 54.29 -15.56 -10.63
N LEU A 71 53.59 -16.69 -10.61
CA LEU A 71 54.15 -18.01 -10.27
C LEU A 71 55.26 -18.42 -11.25
N PHE A 72 55.11 -18.10 -12.53
CA PHE A 72 56.16 -18.35 -13.53
C PHE A 72 57.42 -17.53 -13.21
N PHE A 73 57.28 -16.26 -12.81
CA PHE A 73 58.42 -15.44 -12.38
C PHE A 73 59.06 -15.94 -11.07
N VAL A 74 58.24 -16.43 -10.13
CA VAL A 74 58.71 -16.95 -8.84
C VAL A 74 59.47 -18.27 -9.00
N TYR A 75 58.89 -19.25 -9.71
CA TYR A 75 59.44 -20.60 -9.82
C TYR A 75 60.32 -20.83 -11.06
N ARG A 76 60.22 -19.96 -12.09
CA ARG A 76 60.95 -20.05 -13.37
C ARG A 76 60.89 -21.45 -14.00
N SER A 77 59.74 -22.10 -13.87
CA SER A 77 59.52 -23.48 -14.27
C SER A 77 58.07 -23.64 -14.71
N VAL A 78 57.85 -23.78 -16.02
CA VAL A 78 56.51 -23.90 -16.61
C VAL A 78 55.74 -25.07 -15.99
N LEU A 79 56.43 -26.20 -15.78
CA LEU A 79 55.80 -27.41 -15.23
C LEU A 79 55.37 -27.23 -13.78
N THR A 80 56.21 -26.60 -12.95
CA THR A 80 55.88 -26.27 -11.54
C THR A 80 54.68 -25.32 -11.49
N THR A 81 54.69 -24.28 -12.32
CA THR A 81 53.59 -23.32 -12.42
C THR A 81 52.30 -23.99 -12.86
N LEU A 82 52.34 -24.87 -13.86
CA LEU A 82 51.17 -25.56 -14.38
C LEU A 82 50.58 -26.53 -13.34
N LEU A 83 51.43 -27.27 -12.62
CA LEU A 83 50.97 -28.15 -11.54
C LEU A 83 50.31 -27.38 -10.40
N VAL A 84 50.93 -26.30 -9.92
CA VAL A 84 50.35 -25.45 -8.88
C VAL A 84 49.04 -24.81 -9.36
N LEU A 85 48.99 -24.35 -10.61
CA LEU A 85 47.76 -23.77 -11.13
C LEU A 85 46.65 -24.83 -11.24
N LEU A 86 47.00 -26.04 -11.66
CA LEU A 86 46.06 -27.16 -11.74
C LEU A 86 45.51 -27.52 -10.36
N THR A 87 46.33 -27.53 -9.31
CA THR A 87 45.84 -27.80 -7.94
C THR A 87 44.83 -26.76 -7.51
N VAL A 88 45.12 -25.48 -7.70
CA VAL A 88 44.21 -24.37 -7.34
C VAL A 88 42.90 -24.45 -8.14
N LEU A 89 42.96 -24.83 -9.42
CA LEU A 89 41.74 -25.00 -10.23
C LEU A 89 40.89 -26.18 -9.76
N ILE A 90 41.51 -27.28 -9.35
CA ILE A 90 40.81 -28.43 -8.76
C ILE A 90 40.20 -28.05 -7.40
N GLU A 91 40.94 -27.33 -6.55
CA GLU A 91 40.45 -26.81 -5.27
C GLU A 91 39.24 -25.89 -5.47
N MET A 92 39.32 -24.96 -6.43
CA MET A 92 38.22 -24.08 -6.78
C MET A 92 37.00 -24.86 -7.30
N ALA A 93 37.21 -25.86 -8.17
CA ALA A 93 36.14 -26.69 -8.67
C ALA A 93 35.46 -27.50 -7.56
N ALA A 94 36.25 -28.06 -6.63
CA ALA A 94 35.75 -28.78 -5.47
C ALA A 94 34.96 -27.87 -4.52
N ALA A 95 35.51 -26.69 -4.18
CA ALA A 95 34.85 -25.71 -3.32
C ALA A 95 33.52 -25.22 -3.92
N ARG A 96 33.52 -24.84 -5.21
CA ARG A 96 32.28 -24.47 -5.92
C ARG A 96 31.31 -25.63 -6.01
N GLY A 97 31.78 -26.84 -6.29
CA GLY A 97 30.94 -28.04 -6.43
C GLY A 97 30.22 -28.37 -5.12
N ILE A 98 30.93 -28.42 -3.99
CA ILE A 98 30.34 -28.70 -2.69
C ILE A 98 29.33 -27.61 -2.30
N VAL A 99 29.67 -26.34 -2.47
CA VAL A 99 28.77 -25.22 -2.16
C VAL A 99 27.54 -25.22 -3.09
N ALA A 100 27.70 -25.57 -4.37
CA ALA A 100 26.58 -25.71 -5.31
C ALA A 100 25.63 -26.85 -4.91
N VAL A 101 26.17 -28.00 -4.49
CA VAL A 101 25.36 -29.12 -4.00
C VAL A 101 24.58 -28.75 -2.73
N LEU A 102 25.24 -28.08 -1.78
CA LEU A 102 24.57 -27.62 -0.56
C LEU A 102 23.50 -26.56 -0.84
N GLY A 103 23.73 -25.68 -1.83
CA GLY A 103 22.73 -24.71 -2.27
C GLY A 103 21.55 -25.37 -2.97
N ASN A 104 21.80 -26.35 -3.84
CA ASN A 104 20.74 -27.10 -4.52
C ASN A 104 19.89 -27.93 -3.54
N ALA A 105 20.50 -28.42 -2.45
CA ALA A 105 19.80 -29.10 -1.36
C ALA A 105 18.96 -28.14 -0.48
N GLY A 106 19.01 -26.82 -0.72
CA GLY A 106 18.29 -25.82 0.06
C GLY A 106 18.86 -25.56 1.46
N ILE A 107 20.07 -26.05 1.75
CA ILE A 107 20.72 -25.89 3.07
C ILE A 107 21.30 -24.48 3.23
N ILE A 108 21.80 -23.90 2.14
CA ILE A 108 22.41 -22.57 2.12
C ILE A 108 21.82 -21.71 1.00
N GLY A 109 21.63 -20.41 1.28
CA GLY A 109 21.25 -19.44 0.26
C GLY A 109 22.45 -19.11 -0.64
N LEU A 110 22.28 -19.25 -1.95
CA LEU A 110 23.29 -18.84 -2.93
C LEU A 110 22.90 -17.52 -3.57
N SER A 111 23.84 -16.58 -3.56
CA SER A 111 23.78 -15.37 -4.38
C SER A 111 24.94 -15.36 -5.37
N THR A 112 24.78 -14.67 -6.49
CA THR A 112 25.88 -14.48 -7.46
C THR A 112 27.06 -13.73 -6.84
N TYR A 113 26.78 -12.87 -5.86
CA TYR A 113 27.81 -12.23 -5.07
C TYR A 113 28.59 -13.23 -4.20
N ALA A 114 27.91 -14.20 -3.58
CA ALA A 114 28.55 -15.24 -2.77
C ALA A 114 29.48 -16.11 -3.60
N THR A 115 29.03 -16.51 -4.80
CA THR A 115 29.84 -17.33 -5.71
C THR A 115 31.05 -16.57 -6.28
N ASN A 116 30.90 -15.28 -6.58
CA ASN A 116 32.01 -14.43 -7.01
C ASN A 116 33.05 -14.24 -5.90
N LEU A 117 32.61 -13.91 -4.68
CA LEU A 117 33.50 -13.73 -3.53
C LEU A 117 34.23 -15.04 -3.18
N LEU A 118 33.50 -16.16 -3.13
CA LEU A 118 34.07 -17.49 -2.90
C LEU A 118 35.17 -17.80 -3.91
N THR A 119 34.92 -17.54 -5.20
CA THR A 119 35.90 -17.79 -6.26
C THR A 119 37.20 -17.02 -6.01
N LEU A 120 37.09 -15.72 -5.76
CA LEU A 120 38.26 -14.86 -5.56
C LEU A 120 39.04 -15.28 -4.31
N LEU A 121 38.34 -15.58 -3.21
CA LEU A 121 38.97 -16.01 -1.97
C LEU A 121 39.65 -17.38 -2.10
N VAL A 122 39.01 -18.34 -2.76
CA VAL A 122 39.57 -19.69 -2.94
C VAL A 122 40.78 -19.68 -3.86
N ILE A 123 40.75 -18.91 -4.96
CA ILE A 123 41.92 -18.78 -5.83
C ILE A 123 43.08 -18.13 -5.07
N ALA A 124 42.83 -17.05 -4.32
CA ALA A 124 43.86 -16.38 -3.54
C ALA A 124 44.45 -17.30 -2.46
N ALA A 125 43.59 -17.86 -1.61
CA ALA A 125 43.99 -18.75 -0.52
C ALA A 125 44.69 -20.02 -1.04
N GLY A 126 44.13 -20.69 -2.05
CA GLY A 126 44.72 -21.89 -2.64
C GLY A 126 46.10 -21.62 -3.25
N THR A 127 46.27 -20.48 -3.92
CA THR A 127 47.58 -20.07 -4.46
C THR A 127 48.59 -19.84 -3.33
N ASP A 128 48.21 -19.13 -2.27
CA ASP A 128 49.09 -18.88 -1.13
C ASP A 128 49.48 -20.18 -0.42
N TYR A 129 48.53 -21.10 -0.21
CA TYR A 129 48.79 -22.40 0.41
C TYR A 129 49.72 -23.26 -0.43
N ALA A 130 49.51 -23.29 -1.75
CA ALA A 130 50.41 -24.00 -2.66
C ALA A 130 51.81 -23.39 -2.64
N ILE A 131 51.94 -22.05 -2.57
CA ILE A 131 53.23 -21.37 -2.43
C ILE A 131 53.93 -21.74 -1.12
N PHE A 132 53.21 -21.79 0.00
CA PHE A 132 53.78 -22.19 1.30
C PHE A 132 54.28 -23.64 1.28
N VAL A 133 53.47 -24.56 0.73
CA VAL A 133 53.83 -25.99 0.61
C VAL A 133 55.07 -26.15 -0.28
N VAL A 134 55.04 -25.63 -1.50
CA VAL A 134 56.14 -25.77 -2.46
C VAL A 134 57.38 -25.00 -2.01
N GLY A 135 57.20 -23.80 -1.48
CA GLY A 135 58.29 -22.94 -1.01
C GLY A 135 59.04 -23.57 0.17
N ARG A 136 58.33 -24.11 1.16
CA ARG A 136 58.96 -24.77 2.31
C ARG A 136 59.64 -26.08 1.91
N TYR A 137 59.07 -26.83 0.97
CA TYR A 137 59.74 -28.00 0.39
C TYR A 137 61.06 -27.63 -0.32
N GLN A 138 61.04 -26.57 -1.15
CA GLN A 138 62.23 -26.08 -1.84
C GLN A 138 63.29 -25.56 -0.88
N GLU A 139 62.89 -24.96 0.25
CA GLU A 139 63.81 -24.54 1.31
C GLU A 139 64.52 -25.73 1.96
N ALA A 140 63.77 -26.77 2.35
CA ALA A 140 64.33 -28.01 2.90
C ALA A 140 65.26 -28.71 1.91
N ARG A 141 64.88 -28.78 0.62
CA ARG A 141 65.74 -29.30 -0.45
C ARG A 141 66.99 -28.46 -0.67
N SER A 142 66.89 -27.13 -0.56
CA SER A 142 68.05 -26.23 -0.66
C SER A 142 69.00 -26.34 0.53
N ALA A 143 68.48 -26.76 1.69
CA ALA A 143 69.27 -27.07 2.89
C ALA A 143 69.97 -28.44 2.83
N GLY A 144 69.75 -29.22 1.76
CA GLY A 144 70.40 -30.51 1.53
C GLY A 144 69.60 -31.72 2.00
N GLU A 145 68.35 -31.57 2.42
CA GLU A 145 67.50 -32.70 2.82
C GLU A 145 67.12 -33.58 1.63
N GLU A 146 66.99 -34.90 1.86
CA GLU A 146 66.48 -35.86 0.87
C GLU A 146 64.99 -35.60 0.59
N ARG A 147 64.43 -36.15 -0.50
CA ARG A 147 63.04 -35.87 -0.91
C ARG A 147 62.01 -36.25 0.15
N ASP A 148 62.21 -37.39 0.81
CA ASP A 148 61.29 -37.90 1.83
C ASP A 148 61.38 -37.09 3.13
N THR A 149 62.60 -36.82 3.60
CA THR A 149 62.84 -35.96 4.78
C THR A 149 62.33 -34.54 4.54
N ALA A 150 62.58 -33.96 3.37
CA ALA A 150 62.07 -32.64 3.00
C ALA A 150 60.53 -32.57 2.96
N PHE A 151 59.85 -33.66 2.60
CA PHE A 151 58.39 -33.74 2.64
C PHE A 151 57.88 -33.67 4.09
N TYR A 152 58.44 -34.45 5.00
CA TYR A 152 58.04 -34.42 6.41
C TYR A 152 58.39 -33.09 7.09
N THR A 153 59.54 -32.50 6.76
CA THR A 153 59.94 -31.15 7.24
C THR A 153 58.97 -30.09 6.75
N MET A 154 58.59 -30.13 5.47
CA MET A 154 57.58 -29.25 4.91
C MET A 154 56.23 -29.43 5.61
N PHE A 155 55.73 -30.66 5.73
CA PHE A 155 54.41 -30.92 6.26
C PHE A 155 54.29 -30.48 7.72
N ARG A 156 55.29 -30.79 8.56
CA ARG A 156 55.30 -30.36 9.97
C ARG A 156 55.37 -28.85 10.13
N GLY A 157 56.12 -28.16 9.26
CA GLY A 157 56.28 -26.71 9.33
C GLY A 157 55.13 -25.91 8.72
N THR A 158 54.46 -26.45 7.69
CA THR A 158 53.47 -25.70 6.91
C THR A 158 52.03 -26.05 7.30
N ALA A 159 51.73 -27.27 7.73
CA ALA A 159 50.36 -27.71 7.99
C ALA A 159 49.65 -26.84 9.05
N HIS A 160 50.31 -26.52 10.16
CA HIS A 160 49.73 -25.68 11.20
C HIS A 160 49.57 -24.21 10.75
N VAL A 161 50.45 -23.72 9.87
CA VAL A 161 50.40 -22.35 9.33
C VAL A 161 49.20 -22.21 8.39
N VAL A 162 49.03 -23.18 7.48
CA VAL A 162 47.92 -23.24 6.53
C VAL A 162 46.59 -23.42 7.27
N LEU A 163 46.53 -24.32 8.26
CA LEU A 163 45.35 -24.48 9.12
C LEU A 163 44.98 -23.19 9.86
N GLY A 164 45.95 -22.54 10.50
CA GLY A 164 45.72 -21.28 11.23
C GLY A 164 45.26 -20.14 10.31
N SER A 165 45.88 -20.02 9.14
CA SER A 165 45.48 -19.01 8.15
C SER A 165 44.09 -19.30 7.55
N GLY A 166 43.80 -20.54 7.18
CA GLY A 166 42.50 -20.90 6.60
C GLY A 166 41.35 -20.76 7.59
N LEU A 167 41.55 -21.17 8.85
CA LEU A 167 40.52 -21.01 9.88
C LEU A 167 40.27 -19.55 10.24
N THR A 168 41.30 -18.69 10.23
CA THR A 168 41.10 -17.25 10.48
C THR A 168 40.33 -16.58 9.35
N VAL A 169 40.62 -16.92 8.08
CA VAL A 169 39.86 -16.42 6.93
C VAL A 169 38.42 -16.96 6.95
N ALA A 170 38.23 -18.26 7.19
CA ALA A 170 36.90 -18.86 7.29
C ALA A 170 36.08 -18.21 8.42
N GLY A 171 36.67 -17.98 9.59
CA GLY A 171 36.04 -17.29 10.71
C GLY A 171 35.68 -15.83 10.40
N ALA A 172 36.60 -15.08 9.78
CA ALA A 172 36.37 -13.69 9.40
C ALA A 172 35.22 -13.55 8.37
N VAL A 173 35.17 -14.45 7.39
CA VAL A 173 34.09 -14.50 6.39
C VAL A 173 32.78 -14.97 7.04
N ALA A 174 32.82 -15.92 7.97
CA ALA A 174 31.64 -16.36 8.71
C ALA A 174 31.01 -15.22 9.53
N CYS A 175 31.80 -14.27 10.04
CA CYS A 175 31.30 -13.08 10.73
C CYS A 175 30.37 -12.21 9.86
N LEU A 176 30.44 -12.30 8.52
CA LEU A 176 29.48 -11.62 7.64
C LEU A 176 28.04 -12.10 7.87
N SER A 177 27.85 -13.30 8.41
CA SER A 177 26.52 -13.84 8.76
C SER A 177 25.86 -13.05 9.91
N PHE A 178 26.62 -12.27 10.69
CA PHE A 178 26.03 -11.40 11.73
C PHE A 178 25.51 -10.06 11.19
N THR A 179 25.73 -9.78 9.90
CA THR A 179 25.28 -8.53 9.30
C THR A 179 23.76 -8.54 9.06
N ARG A 180 23.11 -7.39 9.30
CA ARG A 180 21.67 -7.24 9.04
C ARG A 180 21.33 -7.07 7.56
N LEU A 181 22.30 -6.63 6.75
CA LEU A 181 22.08 -6.40 5.33
C LEU A 181 22.10 -7.75 4.60
N PRO A 182 21.00 -8.16 3.93
CA PRO A 182 20.91 -9.47 3.27
C PRO A 182 22.03 -9.74 2.27
N TYR A 183 22.54 -8.67 1.66
CA TYR A 183 23.67 -8.71 0.74
C TYR A 183 24.91 -9.36 1.38
N PHE A 184 25.32 -8.94 2.58
CA PHE A 184 26.49 -9.48 3.27
C PHE A 184 26.17 -10.79 4.01
N HIS A 185 24.98 -10.88 4.60
CA HIS A 185 24.52 -12.06 5.32
C HIS A 185 24.55 -13.31 4.42
N SER A 186 24.07 -13.19 3.18
CA SER A 186 24.06 -14.30 2.22
C SER A 186 25.45 -14.74 1.74
N LEU A 187 26.51 -13.94 1.94
CA LEU A 187 27.88 -14.30 1.55
C LEU A 187 28.58 -15.16 2.61
N GLY A 188 28.25 -14.95 3.88
CA GLY A 188 29.05 -15.45 5.00
C GLY A 188 29.20 -16.97 4.99
N ILE A 189 28.08 -17.69 5.09
CA ILE A 189 28.08 -19.16 5.19
C ILE A 189 28.67 -19.82 3.93
N PRO A 190 28.22 -19.49 2.70
CA PRO A 190 28.75 -20.15 1.50
C PRO A 190 30.25 -19.92 1.32
N ALA A 191 30.74 -18.70 1.54
CA ALA A 191 32.16 -18.40 1.36
C ALA A 191 33.02 -18.99 2.48
N ALA A 192 32.56 -19.01 3.73
CA ALA A 192 33.27 -19.69 4.81
C ALA A 192 33.41 -21.20 4.56
N LEU A 193 32.34 -21.86 4.12
CA LEU A 193 32.38 -23.27 3.70
C LEU A 193 33.31 -23.49 2.51
N GLY A 194 33.27 -22.61 1.51
CA GLY A 194 34.18 -22.66 0.36
C GLY A 194 35.65 -22.61 0.78
N ILE A 195 35.99 -21.76 1.75
CA ILE A 195 37.35 -21.66 2.30
C ILE A 195 37.71 -22.90 3.11
N LEU A 196 36.79 -23.46 3.90
CA LEU A 196 37.05 -24.71 4.63
C LEU A 196 37.31 -25.88 3.69
N VAL A 197 36.53 -25.99 2.60
CA VAL A 197 36.76 -27.01 1.57
C VAL A 197 38.11 -26.78 0.89
N ALA A 198 38.42 -25.56 0.50
CA ALA A 198 39.72 -25.23 -0.11
C ALA A 198 40.88 -25.53 0.83
N LEU A 199 40.73 -25.25 2.13
CA LEU A 199 41.72 -25.58 3.16
C LEU A 199 41.95 -27.09 3.28
N LEU A 200 40.89 -27.87 3.35
CA LEU A 200 40.96 -29.34 3.39
C LEU A 200 41.59 -29.89 2.11
N ALA A 201 41.22 -29.33 0.96
CA ALA A 201 41.79 -29.69 -0.33
C ALA A 201 43.29 -29.34 -0.39
N ALA A 202 43.71 -28.15 0.05
CA ALA A 202 45.11 -27.75 0.08
C ALA A 202 45.97 -28.65 0.99
N LEU A 203 45.44 -29.09 2.13
CA LEU A 203 46.14 -29.99 3.06
C LEU A 203 46.21 -31.45 2.59
N THR A 204 45.37 -31.84 1.65
CA THR A 204 45.32 -33.22 1.11
C THR A 204 45.93 -33.30 -0.28
N LEU A 205 45.40 -32.52 -1.21
CA LEU A 205 45.84 -32.41 -2.60
C LEU A 205 47.22 -31.77 -2.72
N GLY A 206 47.53 -30.73 -1.92
CA GLY A 206 48.83 -30.05 -1.97
C GLY A 206 49.99 -31.02 -1.73
N PRO A 207 50.03 -31.75 -0.59
CA PRO A 207 51.02 -32.79 -0.34
C PRO A 207 51.00 -33.91 -1.38
N ALA A 208 49.83 -34.36 -1.85
CA ALA A 208 49.73 -35.42 -2.86
C ALA A 208 50.33 -35.00 -4.22
N VAL A 209 50.12 -33.76 -4.65
CA VAL A 209 50.70 -33.25 -5.89
C VAL A 209 52.19 -32.99 -5.72
N LEU A 210 52.63 -32.58 -4.52
CA LEU A 210 54.04 -32.42 -4.23
C LEU A 210 54.80 -33.76 -4.26
N THR A 211 54.25 -34.84 -3.71
CA THR A 211 54.89 -36.18 -3.78
C THR A 211 54.99 -36.67 -5.22
N LEU A 212 53.92 -36.54 -6.00
CA LEU A 212 53.92 -36.92 -7.41
C LEU A 212 54.91 -36.08 -8.26
N GLY A 213 54.90 -34.75 -8.10
CA GLY A 213 55.81 -33.90 -8.86
C GLY A 213 57.27 -33.94 -8.37
N SER A 214 57.51 -34.27 -7.10
CA SER A 214 58.87 -34.45 -6.58
C SER A 214 59.49 -35.76 -7.06
N ALA A 215 58.69 -36.81 -7.31
CA ALA A 215 59.16 -38.04 -7.96
C ALA A 215 59.75 -37.73 -9.36
N VAL A 216 59.10 -36.85 -10.11
CA VAL A 216 59.51 -36.40 -11.45
C VAL A 216 60.57 -35.28 -11.41
N GLY A 217 60.96 -34.80 -10.22
CA GLY A 217 61.98 -33.76 -10.04
C GLY A 217 61.53 -32.34 -10.40
N VAL A 218 60.22 -32.08 -10.50
CA VAL A 218 59.64 -30.80 -10.96
C VAL A 218 59.85 -29.68 -9.94
N PHE A 219 59.97 -30.02 -8.66
CA PHE A 219 60.04 -29.07 -7.55
C PHE A 219 61.46 -28.78 -7.06
N GLU A 220 62.49 -29.14 -7.82
CA GLU A 220 63.88 -28.86 -7.40
C GLU A 220 64.21 -27.36 -7.47
N PRO A 221 64.84 -26.80 -6.41
CA PRO A 221 65.11 -25.37 -6.33
C PRO A 221 66.15 -24.95 -7.37
N LYS A 222 65.75 -24.09 -8.32
CA LYS A 222 66.65 -23.56 -9.36
C LYS A 222 67.49 -22.35 -8.92
N ARG A 223 67.29 -21.84 -7.69
CA ARG A 223 68.00 -20.66 -7.17
C ARG A 223 68.22 -20.73 -5.67
N ALA A 224 69.39 -20.27 -5.22
CA ALA A 224 69.63 -19.96 -3.82
C ALA A 224 68.81 -18.72 -3.37
N MET A 225 68.17 -18.79 -2.21
CA MET A 225 67.38 -17.70 -1.63
C MET A 225 68.22 -16.41 -1.47
N ARG A 226 67.78 -15.32 -2.12
CA ARG A 226 68.39 -13.98 -1.96
C ARG A 226 67.88 -13.32 -0.67
N THR A 227 68.49 -13.66 0.47
CA THR A 227 68.11 -13.11 1.79
C THR A 227 68.71 -11.72 2.09
N ARG A 228 69.72 -11.28 1.32
CA ARG A 228 70.55 -10.10 1.64
C ARG A 228 69.78 -8.77 1.62
N GLY A 229 68.77 -8.62 0.76
CA GLY A 229 67.93 -7.42 0.68
C GLY A 229 66.96 -7.29 1.86
N TRP A 230 66.23 -8.37 2.14
CA TRP A 230 65.32 -8.46 3.29
C TRP A 230 66.05 -8.28 4.63
N ARG A 231 67.28 -8.80 4.75
CA ARG A 231 68.10 -8.58 5.94
C ARG A 231 68.38 -7.09 6.19
N ARG A 232 68.62 -6.28 5.15
CA ARG A 232 68.84 -4.82 5.31
C ARG A 232 67.59 -4.11 5.82
N ILE A 233 66.43 -4.45 5.24
CA ILE A 233 65.14 -3.89 5.66
C ILE A 233 64.84 -4.28 7.11
N GLY A 234 64.97 -5.56 7.45
CA GLY A 234 64.80 -6.05 8.82
C GLY A 234 65.74 -5.36 9.81
N THR A 235 67.02 -5.20 9.46
CA THR A 235 67.96 -4.46 10.32
C THR A 235 67.60 -2.98 10.49
N ALA A 236 67.04 -2.34 9.47
CA ALA A 236 66.60 -0.94 9.56
C ALA A 236 65.38 -0.80 10.50
N ILE A 237 64.40 -1.70 10.39
CA ILE A 237 63.20 -1.72 11.25
C ILE A 237 63.59 -1.96 12.71
N VAL A 238 64.44 -2.95 12.99
CA VAL A 238 64.90 -3.26 14.35
C VAL A 238 65.76 -2.14 14.93
N ARG A 239 66.54 -1.44 14.10
CA ARG A 239 67.40 -0.34 14.53
C ARG A 239 66.62 0.96 14.81
N TRP A 240 65.47 1.18 14.17
CA TRP A 240 64.67 2.40 14.31
C TRP A 240 63.16 2.12 14.43
N PRO A 241 62.69 1.36 15.43
CA PRO A 241 61.30 0.90 15.48
C PRO A 241 60.29 2.05 15.65
N GLY A 242 60.59 3.03 16.50
CA GLY A 242 59.70 4.18 16.75
C GLY A 242 59.47 5.05 15.49
N PRO A 243 60.53 5.58 14.86
CA PRO A 243 60.39 6.38 13.65
C PRO A 243 59.74 5.62 12.50
N VAL A 244 60.07 4.34 12.31
CA VAL A 244 59.45 3.51 11.27
C VAL A 244 57.96 3.33 11.52
N LEU A 245 57.54 3.08 12.76
CA LEU A 245 56.13 2.96 13.12
C LEU A 245 55.39 4.28 12.89
N VAL A 246 55.96 5.40 13.34
CA VAL A 246 55.35 6.74 13.14
C VAL A 246 55.20 7.05 11.66
N VAL A 247 56.24 6.83 10.84
CA VAL A 247 56.18 7.10 9.40
C VAL A 247 55.18 6.17 8.71
N ALA A 248 55.15 4.88 9.05
CA ALA A 248 54.21 3.92 8.48
C ALA A 248 52.76 4.27 8.85
N CYS A 249 52.48 4.55 10.13
CA CYS A 249 51.15 4.95 10.58
C CYS A 249 50.72 6.30 10.01
N ALA A 250 51.63 7.29 9.99
CA ALA A 250 51.34 8.62 9.44
C ALA A 250 51.08 8.57 7.94
N SER A 251 51.86 7.77 7.18
CA SER A 251 51.63 7.60 5.74
C SER A 251 50.31 6.89 5.45
N LEU A 252 49.99 5.82 6.18
CA LEU A 252 48.68 5.14 6.09
C LEU A 252 47.52 6.09 6.44
N ALA A 253 47.65 6.82 7.55
CA ALA A 253 46.63 7.77 7.99
C ALA A 253 46.45 8.91 6.99
N LEU A 254 47.54 9.44 6.42
CA LEU A 254 47.51 10.50 5.42
C LEU A 254 46.82 10.05 4.13
N VAL A 255 47.14 8.84 3.65
CA VAL A 255 46.47 8.25 2.48
C VAL A 255 44.97 8.08 2.75
N GLY A 256 44.60 7.61 3.95
CA GLY A 256 43.20 7.53 4.37
C GLY A 256 42.51 8.89 4.41
N LEU A 257 43.16 9.91 4.99
CA LEU A 257 42.62 11.26 5.13
C LEU A 257 42.40 11.93 3.77
N LEU A 258 43.32 11.71 2.82
CA LEU A 258 43.21 12.21 1.45
C LEU A 258 42.03 11.60 0.68
N ALA A 259 41.60 10.38 1.02
CA ALA A 259 40.48 9.71 0.36
C ALA A 259 39.11 10.14 0.89
N LEU A 260 39.01 10.63 2.13
CA LEU A 260 37.73 10.97 2.78
C LEU A 260 36.91 12.06 2.06
N PRO A 261 37.51 13.18 1.57
CA PRO A 261 36.73 14.23 0.89
C PRO A 261 36.03 13.75 -0.39
N GLY A 262 36.53 12.68 -1.01
CA GLY A 262 35.95 12.09 -2.22
C GLY A 262 34.84 11.07 -1.95
N TYR A 263 34.60 10.69 -0.69
CA TYR A 263 33.64 9.64 -0.35
C TYR A 263 32.20 10.17 -0.48
N LYS A 264 31.50 9.73 -1.53
CA LYS A 264 30.07 9.97 -1.73
C LYS A 264 29.35 8.64 -1.62
N THR A 265 28.45 8.52 -0.65
CA THR A 265 27.54 7.37 -0.56
C THR A 265 26.51 7.48 -1.68
N SER A 266 26.49 6.48 -2.57
CA SER A 266 25.46 6.34 -3.60
C SER A 266 24.95 4.90 -3.57
N TYR A 267 23.63 4.76 -3.56
CA TYR A 267 22.94 3.48 -3.69
C TYR A 267 22.47 3.24 -5.13
N ASP A 268 22.84 4.12 -6.07
CA ASP A 268 22.58 3.93 -7.49
C ASP A 268 23.49 2.82 -8.03
N THR A 269 22.90 1.70 -8.43
CA THR A 269 23.63 0.53 -8.93
C THR A 269 24.00 0.65 -10.41
N ARG A 270 23.41 1.59 -11.15
CA ARG A 270 23.60 1.74 -12.60
C ARG A 270 25.03 2.07 -13.03
N PRO A 271 25.78 2.95 -12.33
CA PRO A 271 27.17 3.25 -12.65
C PRO A 271 28.12 2.06 -12.48
N TYR A 272 27.73 1.05 -11.71
CA TYR A 272 28.52 -0.17 -11.52
C TYR A 272 28.33 -1.18 -12.65
N MET A 273 27.41 -0.91 -13.58
CA MET A 273 27.20 -1.68 -14.80
C MET A 273 27.71 -0.93 -16.03
N PRO A 274 28.14 -1.64 -17.09
CA PRO A 274 28.51 -1.01 -18.35
C PRO A 274 27.36 -0.14 -18.89
N SER A 275 27.71 1.00 -19.49
CA SER A 275 26.73 1.89 -20.15
C SER A 275 25.97 1.20 -21.30
N SER A 276 26.52 0.10 -21.84
CA SER A 276 25.92 -0.73 -22.88
C SER A 276 24.88 -1.74 -22.38
N ALA A 277 24.70 -1.92 -21.07
CA ALA A 277 23.70 -2.85 -20.54
C ALA A 277 22.28 -2.44 -20.94
N ALA A 278 21.41 -3.39 -21.29
CA ALA A 278 20.07 -3.11 -21.84
C ALA A 278 19.22 -2.27 -20.88
N ALA A 279 19.25 -2.58 -19.59
CA ALA A 279 18.58 -1.81 -18.54
C ALA A 279 19.11 -0.37 -18.45
N ASN A 280 20.43 -0.18 -18.53
CA ASN A 280 21.04 1.16 -18.51
C ASN A 280 20.64 1.98 -19.74
N VAL A 281 20.61 1.38 -20.93
CA VAL A 281 20.14 2.02 -22.16
C VAL A 281 18.65 2.38 -22.04
N GLY A 282 17.83 1.47 -21.50
CA GLY A 282 16.40 1.72 -21.28
C GLY A 282 16.14 2.81 -20.25
N TYR A 283 16.89 2.84 -19.14
CA TYR A 283 16.82 3.93 -18.14
C TYR A 283 17.26 5.26 -18.75
N ALA A 284 18.34 5.28 -19.54
CA ALA A 284 18.80 6.48 -20.22
C ALA A 284 17.78 6.99 -21.25
N ALA A 285 17.04 6.10 -21.92
CA ALA A 285 15.94 6.47 -22.80
C ALA A 285 14.74 7.02 -22.01
N ALA A 286 14.40 6.42 -20.87
CA ALA A 286 13.30 6.84 -20.01
C ALA A 286 13.57 8.21 -19.36
N GLU A 287 14.80 8.45 -18.86
CA GLU A 287 15.20 9.72 -18.22
C GLU A 287 15.17 10.93 -19.17
N ARG A 288 15.18 10.72 -20.51
CA ARG A 288 15.00 11.82 -21.47
C ARG A 288 13.60 12.43 -21.44
N HIS A 289 12.60 11.66 -21.03
CA HIS A 289 11.19 12.04 -21.10
C HIS A 289 10.48 12.04 -19.75
N PHE A 290 11.01 11.32 -18.76
CA PHE A 290 10.45 11.20 -17.43
C PHE A 290 11.48 11.60 -16.37
N SER A 291 11.04 12.36 -15.36
CA SER A 291 11.90 12.67 -14.21
C SER A 291 12.19 11.42 -13.39
N ARG A 292 13.34 11.40 -12.70
CA ARG A 292 13.74 10.27 -11.84
C ARG A 292 12.68 9.89 -10.81
N SER A 293 12.09 10.89 -10.15
CA SER A 293 11.01 10.69 -9.15
C SER A 293 9.77 10.01 -9.72
N ARG A 294 9.55 10.06 -11.04
CA ARG A 294 8.44 9.36 -11.70
C ARG A 294 8.80 7.92 -12.07
N LEU A 295 10.08 7.65 -12.35
CA LEU A 295 10.57 6.32 -12.68
C LEU A 295 10.74 5.45 -11.43
N GLU A 296 11.10 6.07 -10.30
CA GLU A 296 11.32 5.41 -9.02
C GLU A 296 10.53 6.14 -7.92
N PRO A 297 9.19 5.97 -7.86
CA PRO A 297 8.38 6.60 -6.83
C PRO A 297 8.60 5.96 -5.46
N GLU A 298 8.65 6.77 -4.41
CA GLU A 298 8.56 6.27 -3.05
C GLU A 298 7.11 5.89 -2.72
N LEU A 299 6.93 4.72 -2.11
CA LEU A 299 5.63 4.20 -1.70
C LEU A 299 5.44 4.43 -0.20
N LEU A 300 4.46 5.28 0.14
CA LEU A 300 4.00 5.46 1.51
C LEU A 300 2.81 4.54 1.77
N MET A 301 3.02 3.49 2.57
CA MET A 301 1.94 2.60 2.98
C MET A 301 1.24 3.16 4.23
N ILE A 302 -0.09 3.27 4.17
CA ILE A 302 -0.93 3.69 5.30
C ILE A 302 -1.65 2.43 5.79
N GLU A 303 -1.42 2.08 7.05
CA GLU A 303 -2.06 0.93 7.71
C GLU A 303 -3.06 1.43 8.76
N THR A 304 -4.26 0.86 8.75
CA THR A 304 -5.37 1.22 9.63
C THR A 304 -6.12 -0.02 10.10
N ASP A 305 -6.82 0.12 11.22
CA ASP A 305 -7.62 -0.94 11.86
C ASP A 305 -9.01 -1.13 11.23
N HIS A 306 -9.38 -0.29 10.27
CA HIS A 306 -10.67 -0.32 9.56
C HIS A 306 -10.51 0.06 8.08
N ASP A 307 -11.57 -0.17 7.30
CA ASP A 307 -11.61 0.13 5.87
C ASP A 307 -11.80 1.63 5.61
N LEU A 308 -10.80 2.23 4.97
CA LEU A 308 -10.75 3.66 4.63
C LEU A 308 -11.59 4.04 3.41
N ARG A 309 -12.28 3.09 2.77
CA ARG A 309 -13.11 3.34 1.57
C ARG A 309 -14.46 3.99 1.91
N ASN A 310 -14.45 5.02 2.76
CA ASN A 310 -15.61 5.81 3.13
C ASN A 310 -15.33 7.32 2.99
N PRO A 311 -16.38 8.17 2.89
CA PRO A 311 -16.19 9.60 2.64
C PRO A 311 -15.38 10.34 3.70
N ALA A 312 -15.49 9.93 4.98
CA ALA A 312 -14.77 10.59 6.07
C ALA A 312 -13.27 10.30 5.99
N ASP A 313 -12.88 9.05 5.76
CA ASP A 313 -11.48 8.65 5.68
C ASP A 313 -10.82 9.09 4.38
N MET A 314 -11.57 9.23 3.30
CA MET A 314 -11.07 9.86 2.07
C MET A 314 -10.63 11.32 2.31
N LEU A 315 -11.29 12.06 3.20
CA LEU A 315 -10.85 13.40 3.59
C LEU A 315 -9.54 13.36 4.38
N ILE A 316 -9.39 12.35 5.25
CA ILE A 316 -8.14 12.13 6.01
C ILE A 316 -7.00 11.80 5.03
N LEU A 317 -7.25 10.91 4.06
CA LEU A 317 -6.27 10.54 3.03
C LEU A 317 -5.86 11.73 2.15
N ASP A 318 -6.79 12.60 1.73
CA ASP A 318 -6.43 13.84 1.02
C ASP A 318 -5.62 14.81 1.91
N ARG A 319 -5.93 14.89 3.20
CA ARG A 319 -5.15 15.70 4.15
C ARG A 319 -3.73 15.18 4.30
N VAL A 320 -3.55 13.86 4.42
CA VAL A 320 -2.24 13.21 4.46
C VAL A 320 -1.49 13.47 3.14
N ALA A 321 -2.13 13.26 1.98
CA ALA A 321 -1.52 13.52 0.69
C ALA A 321 -1.06 14.99 0.53
N LYS A 322 -1.88 15.95 0.99
CA LYS A 322 -1.50 17.38 1.05
C LYS A 322 -0.31 17.62 1.96
N ALA A 323 -0.29 17.03 3.16
CA ALA A 323 0.82 17.21 4.09
C ALA A 323 2.14 16.67 3.51
N VAL A 324 2.09 15.48 2.90
CA VAL A 324 3.24 14.88 2.20
C VAL A 324 3.70 15.79 1.06
N PHE A 325 2.79 16.32 0.24
CA PHE A 325 3.15 17.21 -0.86
C PHE A 325 3.93 18.48 -0.44
N HIS A 326 3.74 18.97 0.79
CA HIS A 326 4.46 20.14 1.31
C HIS A 326 5.86 19.82 1.86
N VAL A 327 6.25 18.54 1.93
CA VAL A 327 7.60 18.16 2.35
C VAL A 327 8.61 18.58 1.26
N PRO A 328 9.70 19.30 1.60
CA PRO A 328 10.71 19.69 0.64
C PRO A 328 11.28 18.49 -0.12
N GLY A 329 11.35 18.60 -1.45
CA GLY A 329 11.86 17.53 -2.33
C GLY A 329 10.79 16.64 -2.96
N ILE A 330 9.51 16.79 -2.58
CA ILE A 330 8.40 16.04 -3.18
C ILE A 330 7.83 16.80 -4.38
N ALA A 331 7.92 16.20 -5.57
CA ALA A 331 7.42 16.80 -6.81
C ALA A 331 5.93 16.52 -7.05
N GLN A 332 5.43 15.35 -6.66
CA GLN A 332 4.06 14.89 -6.92
C GLN A 332 3.69 13.78 -5.93
N VAL A 333 2.43 13.74 -5.50
CA VAL A 333 1.88 12.66 -4.66
C VAL A 333 0.72 12.01 -5.39
N GLN A 334 0.87 10.74 -5.77
CA GLN A 334 -0.20 9.94 -6.36
C GLN A 334 -0.91 9.14 -5.27
N SER A 335 -2.22 9.32 -5.14
CA SER A 335 -3.05 8.63 -4.14
C SER A 335 -4.44 8.35 -4.70
N ILE A 336 -5.28 7.62 -3.96
CA ILE A 336 -6.68 7.36 -4.37
C ILE A 336 -7.51 8.65 -4.53
N THR A 337 -7.19 9.70 -3.78
CA THR A 337 -7.82 11.02 -3.89
C THR A 337 -7.18 11.91 -4.97
N ARG A 338 -6.03 11.49 -5.51
CA ARG A 338 -5.20 12.23 -6.49
C ARG A 338 -4.53 11.26 -7.47
N PRO A 339 -5.28 10.52 -8.31
CA PRO A 339 -4.71 9.46 -9.14
C PRO A 339 -3.68 9.99 -10.16
N LEU A 340 -3.88 11.22 -10.65
CA LEU A 340 -2.95 11.91 -11.56
C LEU A 340 -2.01 12.87 -10.81
N GLY A 341 -1.98 12.83 -9.48
CA GLY A 341 -1.21 13.72 -8.61
C GLY A 341 -1.81 15.10 -8.38
N THR A 342 -2.85 15.46 -9.14
CA THR A 342 -3.73 16.60 -8.86
C THR A 342 -4.96 16.14 -8.07
N PRO A 343 -5.57 17.00 -7.23
CA PRO A 343 -6.89 16.74 -6.67
C PRO A 343 -7.88 16.41 -7.77
N LEU A 344 -8.79 15.45 -7.53
CA LEU A 344 -9.90 15.20 -8.45
C LEU A 344 -10.78 16.46 -8.53
N ASP A 345 -11.21 16.77 -9.76
CA ASP A 345 -12.18 17.83 -9.96
C ASP A 345 -13.42 17.54 -9.13
N HIS A 346 -13.96 18.59 -8.49
CA HIS A 346 -15.16 18.48 -7.66
C HIS A 346 -15.05 17.63 -6.38
N SER A 347 -13.86 17.12 -6.02
CA SER A 347 -13.66 16.37 -4.76
C SER A 347 -13.06 17.21 -3.63
N SER A 348 -12.76 18.49 -3.88
CA SER A 348 -12.19 19.36 -2.86
C SER A 348 -13.24 19.71 -1.80
N LEU A 349 -12.82 19.84 -0.54
CA LEU A 349 -13.68 20.27 0.57
C LEU A 349 -14.43 21.57 0.22
N ALA A 350 -13.74 22.53 -0.39
CA ALA A 350 -14.31 23.79 -0.84
C ALA A 350 -15.40 23.58 -1.90
N PHE A 351 -15.18 22.68 -2.87
CA PHE A 351 -16.18 22.36 -3.87
C PHE A 351 -17.40 21.66 -3.28
N GLN A 352 -17.22 20.64 -2.44
CA GLN A 352 -18.35 19.91 -1.82
C GLN A 352 -19.20 20.84 -0.94
N MET A 353 -18.55 21.72 -0.17
CA MET A 353 -19.24 22.75 0.60
C MET A 353 -20.00 23.73 -0.31
N SER A 354 -19.39 24.14 -1.43
CA SER A 354 -20.05 25.04 -2.40
C SER A 354 -21.20 24.37 -3.17
N ALA A 355 -21.11 23.06 -3.43
CA ALA A 355 -22.14 22.30 -4.12
C ALA A 355 -23.33 22.02 -3.18
N GLN A 356 -23.08 21.77 -1.89
CA GLN A 356 -24.15 21.70 -0.89
C GLN A 356 -24.87 23.05 -0.73
N SER A 357 -24.13 24.16 -0.68
CA SER A 357 -24.76 25.48 -0.60
C SER A 357 -25.51 25.84 -1.87
N ALA A 358 -25.03 25.45 -3.06
CA ALA A 358 -25.74 25.64 -4.32
C ALA A 358 -27.11 24.95 -4.33
N ASN A 359 -27.18 23.67 -3.92
CA ASN A 359 -28.45 22.94 -3.79
C ASN A 359 -29.39 23.61 -2.77
N GLN A 360 -28.85 24.17 -1.69
CA GLN A 360 -29.64 24.88 -0.69
C GLN A 360 -30.16 26.22 -1.24
N ILE A 361 -29.39 26.93 -2.06
CA ILE A 361 -29.78 28.19 -2.70
C ILE A 361 -30.84 27.96 -3.77
N GLU A 362 -30.73 26.91 -4.59
CA GLU A 362 -31.79 26.57 -5.56
C GLU A 362 -33.10 26.22 -4.85
N ASN A 363 -33.03 25.47 -3.75
CA ASN A 363 -34.20 25.08 -2.98
C ASN A 363 -34.82 26.24 -2.18
N LEU A 364 -34.07 27.32 -1.90
CA LEU A 364 -34.61 28.55 -1.30
C LEU A 364 -35.65 29.22 -2.21
N THR A 365 -35.46 29.20 -3.53
CA THR A 365 -36.43 29.76 -4.47
C THR A 365 -37.74 28.97 -4.41
N TYR A 366 -37.66 27.64 -4.44
CA TYR A 366 -38.81 26.77 -4.30
C TYR A 366 -39.54 26.95 -2.95
N GLN A 367 -38.79 27.08 -1.85
CA GLN A 367 -39.38 27.36 -0.53
C GLN A 367 -40.07 28.73 -0.47
N ARG A 368 -39.52 29.74 -1.16
CA ARG A 368 -40.10 31.09 -1.24
C ARG A 368 -41.38 31.10 -2.06
N ASP A 369 -41.41 30.39 -3.18
CA ASP A 369 -42.60 30.24 -4.02
C ASP A 369 -43.72 29.51 -3.26
N ARG A 370 -43.37 28.43 -2.54
CA ARG A 370 -44.31 27.73 -1.65
C ARG A 370 -44.84 28.62 -0.53
N ALA A 371 -44.01 29.49 0.06
CA ALA A 371 -44.45 30.44 1.07
C ALA A 371 -45.41 31.49 0.49
N ASN A 372 -45.15 31.97 -0.73
CA ASN A 372 -46.03 32.90 -1.43
C ASN A 372 -47.39 32.27 -1.78
N ASP A 373 -47.42 31.00 -2.19
CA ASP A 373 -48.68 30.29 -2.44
C ASP A 373 -49.50 30.07 -1.16
N LEU A 374 -48.84 29.80 -0.03
CA LEU A 374 -49.52 29.73 1.27
C LEU A 374 -50.13 31.07 1.67
N LEU A 375 -49.47 32.19 1.36
CA LEU A 375 -50.03 33.53 1.58
C LEU A 375 -51.26 33.80 0.70
N LYS A 376 -51.26 33.34 -0.57
CA LYS A 376 -52.45 33.43 -1.43
C LYS A 376 -53.61 32.59 -0.89
N GLN A 377 -53.36 31.35 -0.48
CA GLN A 377 -54.39 30.50 0.12
C GLN A 377 -54.97 31.11 1.40
N ALA A 378 -54.14 31.75 2.23
CA ALA A 378 -54.63 32.47 3.40
C ALA A 378 -55.56 33.65 3.03
N GLY A 379 -55.26 34.36 1.93
CA GLY A 379 -56.13 35.42 1.40
C GLY A 379 -57.47 34.90 0.86
N GLU A 380 -57.46 33.77 0.15
CA GLU A 380 -58.67 33.11 -0.34
C GLU A 380 -59.55 32.59 0.82
N LEU A 381 -58.94 32.06 1.87
CA LEU A 381 -59.65 31.67 3.09
C LEU A 381 -60.31 32.88 3.77
N SER A 382 -59.63 34.03 3.83
CA SER A 382 -60.23 35.27 4.34
C SER A 382 -61.47 35.67 3.53
N THR A 383 -61.38 35.59 2.20
CA THR A 383 -62.49 35.92 1.30
C THR A 383 -63.67 34.96 1.49
N THR A 384 -63.38 33.68 1.72
CA THR A 384 -64.40 32.65 2.00
C THR A 384 -65.09 32.93 3.34
N ILE A 385 -64.35 33.34 4.36
CA ILE A 385 -64.90 33.72 5.67
C ILE A 385 -65.85 34.93 5.52
N ASP A 386 -65.46 35.94 4.75
CA ASP A 386 -66.31 37.12 4.50
C ASP A 386 -67.61 36.75 3.75
N LEU A 387 -67.53 35.82 2.80
CA LEU A 387 -68.70 35.28 2.10
C LEU A 387 -69.64 34.52 3.03
N LEU A 388 -69.10 33.68 3.92
CA LEU A 388 -69.89 32.95 4.92
C LEU A 388 -70.58 33.90 5.89
N ASN A 389 -69.90 34.96 6.33
CA ASN A 389 -70.51 35.99 7.17
C ASN A 389 -71.67 36.71 6.48
N LYS A 390 -71.52 37.05 5.18
CA LYS A 390 -72.62 37.63 4.39
C LYS A 390 -73.79 36.66 4.23
N GLN A 391 -73.52 35.39 3.93
CA GLN A 391 -74.56 34.37 3.81
C GLN A 391 -75.31 34.19 5.14
N TYR A 392 -74.60 34.21 6.26
CA TYR A 392 -75.20 34.13 7.59
C TYR A 392 -76.10 35.34 7.88
N ALA A 393 -75.66 36.55 7.55
CA ALA A 393 -76.48 37.76 7.69
C ALA A 393 -77.76 37.70 6.82
N LEU A 394 -77.64 37.25 5.56
CA LEU A 394 -78.79 37.07 4.68
C LEU A 394 -79.77 36.00 5.18
N GLN A 395 -79.28 34.92 5.80
CA GLN A 395 -80.15 33.92 6.43
C GLN A 395 -80.90 34.48 7.64
N GLN A 396 -80.27 35.33 8.44
CA GLN A 396 -80.96 36.02 9.54
C GLN A 396 -82.05 36.97 9.02
N GLU A 397 -81.77 37.70 7.94
CA GLU A 397 -82.75 38.58 7.30
C GLU A 397 -83.94 37.77 6.75
N LEU A 398 -83.67 36.68 6.02
CA LEU A 398 -84.71 35.77 5.51
C LEU A 398 -85.59 35.21 6.64
N ALA A 399 -84.97 34.83 7.77
CA ALA A 399 -85.69 34.34 8.94
C ALA A 399 -86.59 35.42 9.57
N ALA A 400 -86.10 36.67 9.65
CA ALA A 400 -86.88 37.81 10.14
C ALA A 400 -88.06 38.14 9.21
N THR A 401 -87.86 38.13 7.89
CA THR A 401 -88.94 38.36 6.91
C THR A 401 -90.00 37.27 6.96
N THR A 402 -89.58 36.00 7.07
CA THR A 402 -90.50 34.86 7.20
C THR A 402 -91.33 34.95 8.49
N HIS A 403 -90.73 35.46 9.57
CA HIS A 403 -91.45 35.71 10.81
C HIS A 403 -92.49 36.82 10.65
N GLY A 404 -92.15 37.92 9.97
CA GLY A 404 -93.10 38.99 9.66
C GLY A 404 -94.26 38.56 8.76
N GLU A 405 -94.03 37.68 7.78
CA GLU A 405 -95.12 37.09 6.99
C GLU A 405 -96.07 36.24 7.84
N ALA A 406 -95.54 35.45 8.78
CA ALA A 406 -96.36 34.63 9.68
C ALA A 406 -97.23 35.48 10.62
N GLU A 407 -96.73 36.65 11.04
CA GLU A 407 -97.45 37.62 11.85
C GLU A 407 -98.58 38.29 11.05
N ASN A 408 -98.29 38.75 9.83
CA ASN A 408 -99.30 39.30 8.91
C ASN A 408 -100.38 38.26 8.53
N PHE A 409 -100.01 36.98 8.43
CA PHE A 409 -100.95 35.90 8.18
C PHE A 409 -101.91 35.69 9.37
N HIS A 410 -101.43 35.86 10.61
CA HIS A 410 -102.28 35.83 11.80
C HIS A 410 -103.24 37.02 11.84
N ASP A 411 -102.79 38.22 11.48
CA ASP A 411 -103.65 39.40 11.39
C ASP A 411 -104.75 39.22 10.34
N THR A 412 -104.41 38.62 9.19
CA THR A 412 -105.39 38.29 8.14
C THR A 412 -106.47 37.31 8.65
N ILE A 413 -106.07 36.31 9.46
CA ILE A 413 -107.02 35.40 10.11
C ILE A 413 -107.91 36.15 11.12
N ALA A 414 -107.37 37.12 11.86
CA ALA A 414 -108.14 37.93 12.79
C ALA A 414 -109.17 38.81 12.06
N THR A 415 -108.80 39.46 10.95
CA THR A 415 -109.71 40.27 10.12
C THR A 415 -110.83 39.41 9.49
N MET A 416 -110.50 38.20 9.02
CA MET A 416 -111.48 37.24 8.51
C MET A 416 -112.50 36.80 9.58
N LYS A 417 -112.09 36.78 10.85
CA LYS A 417 -112.98 36.45 11.97
C LYS A 417 -113.95 37.60 12.26
N GLU A 418 -113.51 38.84 12.17
CA GLU A 418 -114.35 40.03 12.33
C GLU A 418 -115.39 40.18 11.19
N LEU A 419 -115.02 39.83 9.96
CA LEU A 419 -115.94 39.77 8.82
C LEU A 419 -117.01 38.69 8.98
N ARG A 420 -116.67 37.53 9.56
CA ARG A 420 -117.62 36.45 9.88
C ARG A 420 -118.66 36.90 10.92
N ASP A 421 -118.23 37.60 11.97
CA ASP A 421 -119.14 38.07 13.02
C ASP A 421 -120.06 39.19 12.53
N LYS A 422 -119.65 40.00 11.55
CA LYS A 422 -120.52 40.97 10.87
C LYS A 422 -121.55 40.33 9.92
N ILE A 423 -121.25 39.15 9.34
CA ILE A 423 -122.18 38.38 8.51
C ILE A 423 -123.21 37.63 9.37
N ALA A 424 -122.86 37.19 10.58
CA ALA A 424 -123.79 36.54 11.51
C ALA A 424 -124.95 37.46 11.97
N ASN A 425 -124.74 38.78 12.01
CA ASN A 425 -125.80 39.75 12.33
C ASN A 425 -126.76 40.02 11.15
N PHE A 426 -126.42 39.61 9.93
CA PHE A 426 -127.27 39.77 8.74
C PHE A 426 -128.27 38.60 8.58
N ASP A 427 -127.97 37.45 9.17
CA ASP A 427 -128.75 36.21 9.08
C ASP A 427 -130.01 36.21 9.97
N ASP A 428 -130.02 36.97 11.08
CA ASP A 428 -131.18 37.06 11.98
C ASP A 428 -132.35 37.90 11.40
N PHE A 429 -132.10 38.73 10.38
CA PHE A 429 -133.11 39.61 9.77
C PHE A 429 -134.05 38.89 8.77
N PHE A 430 -133.62 37.76 8.19
CA PHE A 430 -134.36 37.07 7.12
C PHE A 430 -135.07 35.77 7.54
N ARG A 431 -135.12 35.49 8.84
CA ARG A 431 -135.77 34.29 9.42
C ARG A 431 -137.25 34.04 9.07
N PRO A 432 -138.12 35.00 8.67
CA PRO A 432 -139.55 34.70 8.46
C PRO A 432 -139.99 34.25 7.05
N ILE A 433 -139.10 34.08 6.05
CA ILE A 433 -139.52 33.88 4.63
C ILE A 433 -139.28 32.46 4.09
N ARG A 434 -138.63 31.58 4.84
CA ARG A 434 -138.18 30.27 4.33
C ARG A 434 -139.00 29.08 4.85
N SER A 435 -140.33 29.17 4.80
CA SER A 435 -141.27 28.11 5.22
C SER A 435 -142.29 27.68 4.16
N TYR A 436 -142.05 27.90 2.87
CA TYR A 436 -143.11 27.71 1.85
C TYR A 436 -142.88 26.69 0.71
N PHE A 437 -141.82 25.87 0.71
CA PHE A 437 -141.77 24.73 -0.21
C PHE A 437 -141.12 23.50 0.43
N TYR A 438 -141.99 22.59 0.89
CA TYR A 438 -141.70 21.19 1.18
C TYR A 438 -141.24 20.46 -0.08
N TRP A 439 -140.31 19.49 0.04
CA TRP A 439 -140.67 18.07 -0.02
C TRP A 439 -139.49 17.14 0.33
N ASP A 440 -139.85 16.04 0.99
CA ASP A 440 -139.01 15.03 1.65
C ASP A 440 -138.70 13.83 0.74
N SER A 441 -137.54 13.19 0.90
CA SER A 441 -137.43 11.75 1.20
C SER A 441 -135.97 11.24 1.27
N ILE A 442 -135.56 10.93 2.51
CA ILE A 442 -134.99 9.64 2.96
C ILE A 442 -133.77 9.07 2.20
N GLY A 443 -132.59 9.31 2.77
CA GLY A 443 -131.76 8.27 3.41
C GLY A 443 -131.11 7.16 2.56
N ARG A 444 -129.79 7.24 2.40
CA ARG A 444 -128.90 6.08 2.63
C ARG A 444 -127.50 6.53 3.07
N SER A 445 -127.17 6.11 4.28
CA SER A 445 -125.91 6.27 4.99
C SER A 445 -124.79 5.42 4.39
N ILE A 446 -123.70 6.06 3.97
CA ILE A 446 -122.37 5.45 3.89
C ILE A 446 -121.63 5.87 5.16
N VAL A 447 -121.38 4.89 6.03
CA VAL A 447 -120.48 5.00 7.18
C VAL A 447 -119.07 4.71 6.66
N MET A 448 -118.20 5.72 6.66
CA MET A 448 -116.75 5.52 6.67
C MET A 448 -116.16 6.35 7.79
N THR A 449 -116.11 5.72 8.96
CA THR A 449 -115.45 6.15 10.17
C THR A 449 -113.94 6.13 9.94
N SER A 450 -113.29 7.29 9.93
CA SER A 450 -111.84 7.41 9.98
C SER A 450 -111.50 8.59 10.89
N ARG A 451 -111.34 8.29 12.18
CA ARG A 451 -110.28 8.85 13.03
C ARG A 451 -110.43 8.38 14.46
N SER A 452 -109.28 8.47 15.12
CA SER A 452 -109.00 8.20 16.53
C SER A 452 -108.65 6.72 16.75
N ALA A 453 -107.57 6.37 17.41
CA ALA A 453 -106.83 7.13 18.39
C ALA A 453 -105.50 6.46 18.72
N LEU A 454 -104.66 7.23 19.43
CA LEU A 454 -103.89 6.81 20.59
C LEU A 454 -102.55 6.06 20.43
N ARG A 455 -101.64 6.56 21.27
CA ARG A 455 -100.45 5.95 21.88
C ARG A 455 -99.20 5.93 21.01
N CYS A 456 -98.14 6.67 21.34
CA CYS A 456 -97.38 6.70 22.62
C CYS A 456 -96.80 5.32 22.95
N GLY A 457 -95.57 5.11 22.49
CA GLY A 457 -94.68 4.03 22.88
C GLY A 457 -93.26 4.59 22.89
N ARG A 458 -92.74 4.81 24.10
CA ARG A 458 -91.43 5.38 24.43
C ARG A 458 -90.58 4.25 25.01
N SER A 459 -89.41 4.00 24.43
CA SER A 459 -88.21 3.44 25.07
C SER A 459 -87.03 3.89 24.17
N MET A 460 -86.08 4.77 24.56
CA MET A 460 -85.21 4.81 25.74
C MET A 460 -84.39 3.50 25.78
N THR A 461 -83.09 3.45 25.50
CA THR A 461 -81.91 4.20 26.00
C THR A 461 -80.76 4.03 24.98
N ARG A 462 -79.92 4.99 24.56
CA ARG A 462 -79.02 5.99 25.20
C ARG A 462 -77.82 5.40 25.97
N SER A 463 -76.63 5.43 25.37
CA SER A 463 -75.36 5.82 26.01
C SER A 463 -74.34 6.22 24.90
N THR A 464 -74.21 7.52 24.61
CA THR A 464 -73.15 8.43 25.12
C THR A 464 -71.76 8.19 24.52
N GLY A 465 -71.52 8.82 23.37
CA GLY A 465 -70.19 9.22 22.92
C GLY A 465 -69.96 10.70 23.23
N SER A 466 -69.34 10.98 24.36
CA SER A 466 -68.62 12.21 24.71
C SER A 466 -67.81 11.88 25.95
N THR A 467 -66.55 12.24 26.11
CA THR A 467 -66.11 13.63 26.26
C THR A 467 -64.58 13.73 26.17
N SER A 468 -64.12 14.82 25.55
CA SER A 468 -63.02 15.71 25.95
C SER A 468 -61.81 15.11 26.70
N SER A 469 -60.56 15.43 26.35
CA SER A 469 -59.99 16.77 26.52
C SER A 469 -58.48 16.75 26.22
N HIS A 470 -57.96 17.92 25.81
CA HIS A 470 -56.56 18.36 25.99
C HIS A 470 -55.46 17.66 25.16
N ARG A 471 -54.41 18.31 24.68
CA ARG A 471 -53.98 19.71 24.52
C ARG A 471 -52.68 19.54 23.70
N ASN A 472 -52.58 20.14 22.53
CA ASN A 472 -51.47 19.88 21.60
C ASN A 472 -50.36 20.93 21.82
N SER A 473 -49.15 20.50 22.21
CA SER A 473 -47.92 21.31 22.23
C SER A 473 -46.74 20.35 22.24
N ARG A 474 -45.99 20.17 21.14
CA ARG A 474 -44.82 20.95 20.72
C ARG A 474 -43.89 21.45 21.84
N THR A 475 -42.61 21.17 21.59
CA THR A 475 -41.38 21.91 21.93
C THR A 475 -40.71 21.74 23.31
N SER A 476 -39.52 21.11 23.23
CA SER A 476 -38.21 21.67 23.60
C SER A 476 -37.60 21.36 24.98
N ARG A 477 -36.30 21.01 24.89
CA ARG A 477 -35.15 21.37 25.74
C ARG A 477 -35.22 21.09 27.25
N ARG A 478 -34.23 20.32 27.72
CA ARG A 478 -33.60 20.49 29.04
C ARG A 478 -32.07 20.56 28.90
N PRO A 479 -31.40 21.50 29.58
CA PRO A 479 -29.96 21.47 29.89
C PRO A 479 -29.68 21.14 31.38
N TRP A 480 -28.43 20.69 31.66
CA TRP A 480 -27.59 20.88 32.88
C TRP A 480 -28.10 20.34 34.23
N THR A 481 -27.35 19.83 35.23
CA THR A 481 -25.93 19.48 35.52
C THR A 481 -25.89 18.80 36.91
N GLY A 482 -24.87 17.97 37.19
CA GLY A 482 -24.16 18.02 38.48
C GLY A 482 -24.32 16.85 39.49
N SER A 483 -23.24 16.04 39.60
CA SER A 483 -22.64 15.34 40.77
C SER A 483 -23.53 14.54 41.74
N THR A 484 -23.18 13.34 42.24
CA THR A 484 -21.96 13.00 43.00
C THR A 484 -21.87 11.47 43.28
N ARG A 485 -20.64 10.92 43.29
CA ARG A 485 -20.07 9.75 44.03
C ARG A 485 -20.95 8.56 44.47
N CYS A 486 -20.52 7.34 44.12
CA CYS A 486 -19.73 6.41 44.98
C CYS A 486 -19.58 5.03 44.31
N SER A 487 -18.36 4.46 44.35
CA SER A 487 -18.06 3.02 44.22
C SER A 487 -18.30 2.32 45.58
N PRO A 488 -17.98 1.02 45.86
CA PRO A 488 -17.19 0.05 45.09
C PRO A 488 -17.61 -1.46 45.15
N ASN A 489 -16.85 -2.27 44.39
CA ASN A 489 -16.55 -3.73 44.56
C ASN A 489 -17.72 -4.73 44.37
N TRP A 490 -17.56 -6.02 44.02
CA TRP A 490 -16.49 -7.00 44.24
C TRP A 490 -16.41 -8.10 43.13
N TRP A 491 -15.18 -8.59 42.94
CA TRP A 491 -14.63 -9.84 42.41
C TRP A 491 -15.53 -11.10 42.29
N ALA A 492 -15.41 -11.84 41.18
CA ALA A 492 -14.67 -13.12 41.04
C ALA A 492 -14.68 -13.58 39.57
#